data_AF-A0A6A6STC4-F1
#
_entry.id   AF-A0A6A6STC4-F1
#
_cell.length_a   1.000
_cell.length_b   1.000
_cell.length_c   1.000
_cell.angle_alpha   90.00
_cell.angle_beta   90.00
_cell.angle_gamma   90.00
#
_symmetry.space_group_name_H-M   'P 1'
#
loop_
_entity.id
_entity.type
_entity.pdbx_description
1 polymer ?
#
loop_
_entity_poly.entity_id
_entity_poly.type
_entity_poly.pdbx_seq_one_letter_code
_entity_poly.pdbx_strand_id
1 'polypeptide(L)'
;MARTGNWAALYEGKIWGFYAMILRMVLLIPISIYAGYARDNWSTIKSHEELRNGIYSPLIPKGEHYTTDWGWFGFAWVFAGWIPPIAFPPPFSIIFGLADVLLATLMIACSCFQSIYSPHIEGHCKNAHNWQRPTGANESFFEAAARLNYGDPVNVCKTYVQEWRWGIAVSTLCSFIAVLNMAHCIRACIISMRENNSGNRSYLNQVWDMIARMPVLVIQFFLTWVYYLPILLFRCLPIGIKSRARYARRYTIKTGQFLEQQTEQKAVVKLRNLQKPRKEGEDERRVPKHMTTDPGTSLPLSEFLSIYDMLIGVATHLHFTDILALAATSKSVRHSVLPSDPATRLRHVTHFTRYTCRSASKSKCWVCETQICKGCRHKRTLTQTALYFHLDNCRPYCSHCYFKKVQRSPQLPRIRTPECACAPAPARPGPWQRYYRGSAYFSRNPPKSIERTICRNCNKLGDEELLEKRKRKTKEELRDDNRKGMDACGSCKKLLDPGARWWVCNRCKAECTSRVHLAWGKRRRKADAETGGVGEYRSSV
;
A
#
# COMPACT_ATOMS: atom_id res chain seq x y z
N MET A 1 24.60 21.75 19.39
CA MET A 1 23.41 22.15 18.62
C MET A 1 23.81 22.29 17.15
N ALA A 2 23.59 21.25 16.34
CA ALA A 2 23.90 21.27 14.91
C ALA A 2 22.85 22.13 14.19
N ARG A 3 23.29 23.21 13.53
CA ARG A 3 22.42 24.13 12.78
C ARG A 3 21.64 23.36 11.72
N THR A 4 20.33 23.26 11.89
CA THR A 4 19.36 22.71 10.92
C THR A 4 19.13 23.64 9.71
N GLY A 5 20.10 24.47 9.33
CA GLY A 5 19.92 25.65 8.48
C GLY A 5 19.85 25.42 6.96
N ASN A 6 20.36 24.32 6.41
CA ASN A 6 20.56 24.21 4.95
C ASN A 6 19.47 23.48 4.17
N TRP A 7 18.40 23.00 4.81
CA TRP A 7 17.35 22.26 4.10
C TRP A 7 16.42 23.16 3.28
N ALA A 8 16.25 24.43 3.68
CA ALA A 8 15.34 25.36 3.00
C ALA A 8 15.86 25.75 1.61
N ALA A 9 17.13 26.14 1.47
CA ALA A 9 17.72 26.53 0.19
C ALA A 9 17.77 25.36 -0.82
N LEU A 10 18.09 24.15 -0.34
CA LEU A 10 18.05 22.92 -1.14
C LEU A 10 16.62 22.56 -1.59
N TYR A 11 15.62 22.84 -0.75
CA TYR A 11 14.21 22.58 -1.08
C TYR A 11 13.68 23.61 -2.09
N GLU A 12 14.02 24.89 -1.93
CA GLU A 12 13.67 25.94 -2.91
C GLU A 12 14.28 25.66 -4.29
N GLY A 13 15.55 25.25 -4.37
CA GLY A 13 16.19 24.89 -5.64
C GLY A 13 15.49 23.72 -6.36
N LYS A 14 15.03 22.71 -5.60
CA LYS A 14 14.28 21.57 -6.17
C LYS A 14 12.91 21.96 -6.71
N ILE A 15 12.22 22.88 -6.04
CA ILE A 15 10.94 23.42 -6.51
C ILE A 15 11.14 24.16 -7.85
N TRP A 16 12.17 25.00 -7.95
CA TRP A 16 12.50 25.70 -9.18
C TRP A 16 12.88 24.76 -10.33
N GLY A 17 13.72 23.76 -10.08
CA GLY A 17 14.05 22.74 -11.08
C GLY A 17 12.80 22.01 -11.61
N PHE A 18 11.80 21.77 -10.75
CA PHE A 18 10.53 21.19 -11.16
C PHE A 18 9.70 22.12 -12.04
N TYR A 19 9.63 23.42 -11.74
CA TYR A 19 8.93 24.39 -12.60
C TYR A 19 9.61 24.55 -13.96
N ALA A 20 10.94 24.64 -13.98
CA ALA A 20 11.72 24.69 -15.23
C ALA A 20 11.48 23.44 -16.10
N MET A 21 11.40 22.26 -15.49
CA MET A 21 11.05 21.01 -16.17
C MET A 21 9.66 21.09 -16.82
N ILE A 22 8.64 21.56 -16.09
CA ILE A 22 7.27 21.69 -16.64
C ILE A 22 7.25 22.67 -17.81
N LEU A 23 7.88 23.84 -17.67
CA LEU A 23 7.92 24.84 -18.73
C LEU A 23 8.61 24.32 -20.00
N ARG A 24 9.74 23.60 -19.85
CA ARG A 24 10.42 22.94 -20.98
C ARG A 24 9.55 21.85 -21.61
N MET A 25 8.81 21.08 -20.82
CA MET A 25 7.87 20.08 -21.34
C MET A 25 6.74 20.71 -22.16
N VAL A 26 6.23 21.86 -21.73
CA VAL A 26 5.22 22.62 -22.48
C VAL A 26 5.82 23.18 -23.78
N LEU A 27 7.08 23.63 -23.77
CA LEU A 27 7.80 24.15 -24.94
C LEU A 27 8.08 23.09 -26.01
N LEU A 28 8.15 21.80 -25.66
CA LEU A 28 8.41 20.72 -26.62
C LEU A 28 7.38 20.66 -27.76
N ILE A 29 6.12 20.95 -27.46
CA ILE A 29 5.04 20.92 -28.44
C ILE A 29 5.23 22.02 -29.51
N PRO A 30 5.23 23.34 -29.17
CA PRO A 30 5.37 24.40 -30.16
C PRO A 30 6.69 24.33 -30.93
N ILE A 31 7.80 23.94 -30.28
CA ILE A 31 9.10 23.84 -30.97
C ILE A 31 9.14 22.65 -31.95
N SER A 32 8.46 21.54 -31.64
CA SER A 32 8.32 20.43 -32.60
C SER A 32 7.47 20.80 -33.82
N ILE A 33 6.42 21.60 -33.63
CA ILE A 33 5.56 22.07 -34.74
C ILE A 33 6.34 23.05 -35.61
N TYR A 34 7.03 24.01 -34.99
CA TYR A 34 7.91 24.96 -35.68
C TYR A 34 8.99 24.24 -36.51
N ALA A 35 9.73 23.31 -35.90
CA ALA A 35 10.78 22.57 -36.59
C ALA A 35 10.24 21.68 -37.73
N GLY A 36 8.99 21.20 -37.61
CA GLY A 36 8.28 20.50 -38.68
C GLY A 36 8.06 21.38 -39.90
N TYR A 37 7.43 22.55 -39.70
CA TYR A 37 7.19 23.51 -40.80
C TYR A 37 8.50 23.97 -41.48
N ALA A 38 9.50 24.34 -40.68
CA ALA A 38 10.81 24.75 -41.18
C ALA A 38 11.44 23.69 -42.07
N ARG A 39 11.41 22.43 -41.62
CA ARG A 39 11.95 21.30 -42.38
C ARG A 39 11.22 21.09 -43.70
N ASP A 40 9.90 21.19 -43.72
CA ASP A 40 9.10 20.99 -44.93
C ASP A 40 9.33 22.11 -45.95
N ASN A 41 9.36 23.37 -45.49
CA ASN A 41 9.64 24.53 -46.31
C ASN A 41 11.07 24.49 -46.89
N TRP A 42 12.09 24.21 -46.05
CA TRP A 42 13.46 24.05 -46.51
C TRP A 42 13.65 22.86 -47.44
N SER A 43 12.97 21.72 -47.19
CA SER A 43 13.01 20.56 -48.09
C SER A 43 12.55 20.93 -49.49
N THR A 44 11.51 21.77 -49.59
CA THR A 44 10.98 22.27 -50.87
C THR A 44 11.97 23.18 -51.59
N ILE A 45 12.66 24.08 -50.86
CA ILE A 45 13.70 24.95 -51.45
C ILE A 45 14.92 24.12 -51.86
N LYS A 46 15.34 23.17 -51.01
CA LYS A 46 16.55 22.37 -51.22
C LYS A 46 16.44 21.45 -52.44
N SER A 47 15.26 20.93 -52.73
CA SER A 47 15.03 20.04 -53.87
C SER A 47 15.01 20.77 -55.23
N HIS A 48 14.85 22.09 -55.25
CA HIS A 48 14.71 22.86 -56.50
C HIS A 48 15.78 23.96 -56.61
N GLU A 49 16.64 23.87 -57.61
CA GLU A 49 17.69 24.86 -57.85
C GLU A 49 17.14 26.24 -58.23
N GLU A 50 15.99 26.29 -58.92
CA GLU A 50 15.28 27.53 -59.29
C GLU A 50 14.96 28.42 -58.08
N LEU A 51 14.68 27.82 -56.92
CA LEU A 51 14.36 28.54 -55.68
C LEU A 51 15.62 28.97 -54.91
N ARG A 52 16.79 28.39 -55.20
CA ARG A 52 18.06 28.67 -54.49
C ARG A 52 18.94 29.70 -55.19
N ASN A 53 19.11 29.53 -56.50
CA ASN A 53 20.05 30.30 -57.33
C ASN A 53 19.33 31.22 -58.32
N GLY A 54 18.00 31.39 -58.18
CA GLY A 54 17.16 32.09 -59.13
C GLY A 54 17.03 33.60 -58.91
N ILE A 55 15.96 34.15 -59.49
CA ILE A 55 15.62 35.58 -59.54
C ILE A 55 15.10 36.10 -58.17
N TYR A 56 14.82 35.20 -57.22
CA TYR A 56 14.28 35.52 -55.91
C TYR A 56 15.36 36.01 -54.93
N SER A 57 14.93 36.63 -53.83
CA SER A 57 15.85 37.13 -52.80
C SER A 57 16.74 36.01 -52.23
N PRO A 58 18.08 36.16 -52.24
CA PRO A 58 19.00 35.15 -51.69
C PRO A 58 18.88 34.99 -50.18
N LEU A 59 18.09 35.84 -49.52
CA LEU A 59 17.78 35.77 -48.10
C LEU A 59 16.81 34.64 -47.76
N ILE A 60 15.92 34.25 -48.69
CA ILE A 60 14.93 33.18 -48.47
C ILE A 60 15.63 31.84 -48.22
N PRO A 61 16.46 31.30 -49.14
CA PRO A 61 17.13 30.02 -48.91
C PRO A 61 18.06 30.04 -47.69
N LYS A 62 18.72 31.18 -47.41
CA LYS A 62 19.57 31.31 -46.22
C LYS A 62 18.75 31.29 -44.94
N GLY A 63 17.66 32.05 -44.89
CA GLY A 63 16.78 32.15 -43.72
C GLY A 63 16.11 30.81 -43.38
N GLU A 64 15.62 30.10 -44.40
CA GLU A 64 14.95 28.80 -44.22
C GLU A 64 15.93 27.69 -43.83
N HIS A 65 17.15 27.71 -44.36
CA HIS A 65 18.23 26.82 -43.91
C HIS A 65 18.55 27.04 -42.42
N TYR A 66 18.79 28.29 -42.01
CA TYR A 66 19.06 28.60 -40.61
C TYR A 66 17.90 28.21 -39.70
N THR A 67 16.67 28.46 -40.15
CA THR A 67 15.47 28.15 -39.36
C THR A 67 15.30 26.65 -39.15
N THR A 68 15.60 25.84 -40.16
CA THR A 68 15.59 24.36 -40.04
C THR A 68 16.64 23.86 -39.05
N ASP A 69 17.89 24.32 -39.18
CA ASP A 69 18.99 23.89 -38.33
C ASP A 69 18.75 24.26 -36.86
N TRP A 70 18.38 25.53 -36.61
CA TRP A 70 18.15 26.02 -35.25
C TRP A 70 16.84 25.53 -34.66
N GLY A 71 15.80 25.31 -35.47
CA GLY A 71 14.55 24.69 -35.03
C GLY A 71 14.78 23.28 -34.52
N TRP A 72 15.56 22.47 -35.25
CA TRP A 72 15.87 21.10 -34.83
C TRP A 72 16.86 21.03 -33.67
N PHE A 73 17.90 21.87 -33.69
CA PHE A 73 18.80 22.02 -32.54
C PHE A 73 18.03 22.44 -31.28
N GLY A 74 17.13 23.41 -31.40
CA GLY A 74 16.28 23.86 -30.31
C GLY A 74 15.40 22.76 -29.75
N PHE A 75 14.75 21.96 -30.61
CA PHE A 75 13.97 20.79 -30.18
C PHE A 75 14.84 19.80 -29.40
N ALA A 76 16.01 19.42 -29.95
CA ALA A 76 16.93 18.51 -29.30
C ALA A 76 17.44 19.06 -27.96
N TRP A 77 17.76 20.36 -27.89
CA TRP A 77 18.20 21.04 -26.68
C TRP A 77 17.12 21.06 -25.61
N VAL A 78 15.87 21.42 -25.93
CA VAL A 78 14.77 21.43 -24.97
C VAL A 78 14.49 20.00 -24.46
N PHE A 79 14.56 19.00 -25.34
CA PHE A 79 14.38 17.58 -24.99
C PHE A 79 15.55 16.98 -24.18
N ALA A 80 16.78 17.45 -24.37
CA ALA A 80 17.89 17.06 -23.50
C ALA A 80 17.88 17.83 -22.18
N GLY A 81 17.52 19.12 -22.27
CA GLY A 81 17.60 20.10 -21.20
C GLY A 81 16.52 19.95 -20.13
N TRP A 82 15.35 19.35 -20.37
CA TRP A 82 14.31 19.29 -19.33
C TRP A 82 14.69 18.49 -18.06
N ILE A 83 15.64 17.54 -18.12
CA ILE A 83 16.09 16.73 -16.96
C ILE A 83 17.18 17.43 -16.12
N PRO A 84 18.26 18.00 -16.72
CA PRO A 84 19.35 18.61 -15.97
C PRO A 84 18.99 19.61 -14.84
N PRO A 85 18.01 20.53 -14.96
CA PRO A 85 17.70 21.48 -13.88
C PRO A 85 17.31 20.84 -12.54
N ILE A 86 16.87 19.57 -12.56
CA ILE A 86 16.55 18.81 -11.34
C ILE A 86 17.81 18.12 -10.79
N ALA A 87 18.70 17.69 -11.68
CA ALA A 87 19.90 16.95 -11.34
C ALA A 87 21.06 17.85 -10.90
N PHE A 88 21.20 19.03 -11.54
CA PHE A 88 22.34 19.92 -11.34
C PHE A 88 21.97 21.11 -10.45
N PRO A 89 22.49 21.18 -9.21
CA PRO A 89 22.30 22.36 -8.38
C PRO A 89 23.07 23.57 -8.95
N PRO A 90 22.64 24.79 -8.60
CA PRO A 90 23.47 25.98 -8.79
C PRO A 90 24.86 25.78 -8.14
N PRO A 91 25.96 26.20 -8.78
CA PRO A 91 26.04 27.12 -9.93
C PRO A 91 25.96 26.46 -11.31
N PHE A 92 26.05 25.12 -11.41
CA PHE A 92 26.18 24.42 -12.69
C PHE A 92 24.99 24.63 -13.63
N SER A 93 23.82 24.94 -13.07
CA SER A 93 22.62 25.34 -13.81
C SER A 93 22.84 26.57 -14.70
N ILE A 94 23.85 27.41 -14.44
CA ILE A 94 24.14 28.60 -15.24
C ILE A 94 24.50 28.27 -16.69
N ILE A 95 25.19 27.14 -16.93
CA ILE A 95 25.56 26.69 -18.28
C ILE A 95 24.29 26.43 -19.10
N PHE A 96 23.28 25.81 -18.47
CA PHE A 96 21.98 25.58 -19.10
C PHE A 96 21.20 26.88 -19.31
N GLY A 97 21.28 27.83 -18.37
CA GLY A 97 20.69 29.16 -18.54
C GLY A 97 21.29 29.94 -19.71
N LEU A 98 22.63 29.91 -19.84
CA LEU A 98 23.33 30.57 -20.95
C LEU A 98 22.97 29.95 -22.31
N ALA A 99 22.89 28.63 -22.38
CA ALA A 99 22.47 27.95 -23.59
C ALA A 99 21.00 28.26 -23.96
N ASP A 100 20.10 28.42 -22.98
CA ASP A 100 18.74 28.89 -23.24
C ASP A 100 18.70 30.34 -23.78
N VAL A 101 19.54 31.24 -23.24
CA VAL A 101 19.67 32.62 -23.74
C VAL A 101 20.17 32.61 -25.19
N LEU A 102 21.18 31.80 -25.49
CA LEU A 102 21.71 31.65 -26.85
C LEU A 102 20.62 31.14 -27.80
N LEU A 103 19.91 30.07 -27.41
CA LEU A 103 18.81 29.52 -28.20
C LEU A 103 17.71 30.56 -28.43
N ALA A 104 17.28 31.28 -27.39
CA ALA A 104 16.27 32.33 -27.51
C ALA A 104 16.71 33.42 -28.49
N THR A 105 17.96 33.88 -28.39
CA THR A 105 18.53 34.92 -29.26
C THR A 105 18.55 34.47 -30.72
N LEU A 106 18.94 33.23 -30.98
CA LEU A 106 19.01 32.67 -32.33
C LEU A 106 17.62 32.46 -32.94
N MET A 107 16.65 32.02 -32.14
CA MET A 107 15.26 31.88 -32.58
C MET A 107 14.63 33.23 -32.93
N ILE A 108 14.90 34.27 -32.13
CA ILE A 108 14.50 35.65 -32.44
C ILE A 108 15.14 36.09 -33.76
N ALA A 109 16.44 35.84 -33.96
CA ALA A 109 17.12 36.19 -35.21
C ALA A 109 16.47 35.49 -36.42
N CYS A 110 16.16 34.18 -36.33
CA CYS A 110 15.48 33.44 -37.39
C CYS A 110 14.10 34.04 -37.70
N SER A 111 13.30 34.34 -36.67
CA SER A 111 11.98 34.97 -36.85
C SER A 111 12.09 36.37 -37.48
N CYS A 112 13.10 37.15 -37.10
CA CYS A 112 13.39 38.46 -37.72
C CYS A 112 13.77 38.32 -39.20
N PHE A 113 14.60 37.32 -39.57
CA PHE A 113 14.92 37.04 -40.97
C PHE A 113 13.67 36.64 -41.77
N GLN A 114 12.83 35.77 -41.22
CA GLN A 114 11.57 35.36 -41.84
C GLN A 114 10.61 36.53 -42.06
N SER A 115 10.64 37.53 -41.18
CA SER A 115 9.80 38.73 -41.27
C SER A 115 10.09 39.59 -42.51
N ILE A 116 11.26 39.38 -43.15
CA ILE A 116 11.64 40.12 -44.37
C ILE A 116 10.86 39.61 -45.59
N TYR A 117 10.55 38.31 -45.66
CA TYR A 117 9.96 37.69 -46.87
C TYR A 117 8.60 37.02 -46.64
N SER A 118 8.29 36.61 -45.42
CA SER A 118 7.01 35.96 -45.09
C SER A 118 5.97 37.00 -44.65
N PRO A 119 4.72 36.96 -45.17
CA PRO A 119 3.66 37.80 -44.63
C PRO A 119 3.29 37.37 -43.21
N HIS A 120 3.03 38.34 -42.33
CA HIS A 120 2.69 38.07 -40.93
C HIS A 120 1.22 37.69 -40.69
N ILE A 121 0.36 38.00 -41.66
CA ILE A 121 -1.09 37.83 -41.58
C ILE A 121 -1.53 36.91 -42.72
N GLU A 122 -2.23 35.83 -42.36
CA GLU A 122 -2.73 34.84 -43.31
C GLU A 122 -3.59 35.45 -44.43
N GLY A 123 -4.31 36.54 -44.14
CA GLY A 123 -5.11 37.27 -45.12
C GLY A 123 -4.30 37.87 -46.28
N HIS A 124 -3.00 38.18 -46.08
CA HIS A 124 -2.13 38.68 -47.14
C HIS A 124 -1.74 37.57 -48.13
N CYS A 125 -1.88 36.29 -47.77
CA CYS A 125 -1.64 35.18 -48.69
C CYS A 125 -2.65 35.12 -49.84
N LYS A 126 -3.78 35.84 -49.77
CA LYS A 126 -4.68 35.98 -50.93
C LYS A 126 -3.99 36.64 -52.13
N ASN A 127 -2.94 37.42 -51.89
CA ASN A 127 -2.11 38.03 -52.93
C ASN A 127 -0.75 37.33 -53.06
N ALA A 128 -0.65 36.03 -52.71
CA ALA A 128 0.59 35.26 -52.79
C ALA A 128 1.21 35.30 -54.20
N HIS A 129 0.39 35.30 -55.26
CA HIS A 129 0.81 35.42 -56.66
C HIS A 129 1.69 36.64 -56.96
N ASN A 130 1.49 37.75 -56.23
CA ASN A 130 2.23 39.01 -56.45
C ASN A 130 3.14 39.39 -55.28
N TRP A 131 3.21 38.57 -54.23
CA TRP A 131 3.98 38.90 -53.03
C TRP A 131 5.47 38.97 -53.32
N GLN A 132 6.06 40.15 -53.13
CA GLN A 132 7.49 40.43 -53.36
C GLN A 132 8.03 39.91 -54.70
N ARG A 133 7.22 40.01 -55.75
CA ARG A 133 7.60 39.61 -57.10
C ARG A 133 8.77 40.49 -57.59
N PRO A 134 9.96 39.93 -57.92
CA PRO A 134 11.08 40.70 -58.43
C PRO A 134 10.73 41.41 -59.75
N THR A 135 11.32 42.57 -60.00
CA THR A 135 11.15 43.28 -61.28
C THR A 135 11.66 42.41 -62.43
N GLY A 136 10.79 42.08 -63.39
CA GLY A 136 11.12 41.24 -64.55
C GLY A 136 10.87 39.73 -64.36
N ALA A 137 10.51 39.27 -63.15
CA ALA A 137 10.05 37.89 -62.96
C ALA A 137 8.59 37.74 -63.41
N ASN A 138 8.20 36.55 -63.91
CA ASN A 138 6.82 36.26 -64.30
C ASN A 138 5.92 35.80 -63.13
N GLU A 139 6.53 35.32 -62.05
CA GLU A 139 5.84 34.70 -60.92
C GLU A 139 6.50 35.11 -59.59
N SER A 140 5.76 35.05 -58.47
CA SER A 140 6.32 35.28 -57.13
C SER A 140 7.05 34.04 -56.61
N PHE A 141 7.80 34.18 -55.50
CA PHE A 141 8.43 33.03 -54.86
C PHE A 141 7.42 31.94 -54.47
N PHE A 142 6.26 32.34 -53.93
CA PHE A 142 5.22 31.38 -53.53
C PHE A 142 4.55 30.70 -54.73
N GLU A 143 4.41 31.40 -55.85
CA GLU A 143 3.93 30.83 -57.12
C GLU A 143 4.88 29.75 -57.64
N ALA A 144 6.18 30.08 -57.71
CA ALA A 144 7.21 29.14 -58.14
C ALA A 144 7.29 27.92 -57.22
N ALA A 145 7.28 28.15 -55.90
CA ALA A 145 7.32 27.06 -54.92
C ALA A 145 6.08 26.16 -55.02
N ALA A 146 4.89 26.73 -55.26
CA ALA A 146 3.66 25.97 -55.43
C ALA A 146 3.63 25.17 -56.74
N ARG A 147 4.11 25.77 -57.85
CA ARG A 147 4.28 25.09 -59.13
C ARG A 147 5.20 23.87 -59.01
N LEU A 148 6.31 24.02 -58.27
CA LEU A 148 7.32 22.96 -58.11
C LEU A 148 6.92 21.88 -57.10
N ASN A 149 6.10 22.21 -56.09
CA ASN A 149 5.64 21.28 -55.05
C ASN A 149 4.19 20.80 -55.23
N TYR A 150 3.61 20.96 -56.44
CA TYR A 150 2.23 20.58 -56.78
C TYR A 150 1.17 21.11 -55.78
N GLY A 151 1.23 22.41 -55.46
CA GLY A 151 0.37 23.05 -54.47
C GLY A 151 -0.32 24.33 -54.97
N ASP A 152 -1.16 24.90 -54.12
CA ASP A 152 -1.72 26.25 -54.30
C ASP A 152 -0.76 27.29 -53.67
N PRO A 153 -0.33 28.34 -54.39
CA PRO A 153 0.52 29.42 -53.86
C PRO A 153 -0.03 30.05 -52.59
N VAL A 154 -1.35 30.13 -52.43
CA VAL A 154 -1.96 30.61 -51.19
C VAL A 154 -1.63 29.66 -50.04
N ASN A 155 -1.71 28.34 -50.26
CA ASN A 155 -1.40 27.34 -49.24
C ASN A 155 0.09 27.31 -48.89
N VAL A 156 0.98 27.46 -49.87
CA VAL A 156 2.42 27.58 -49.60
C VAL A 156 2.70 28.84 -48.79
N CYS A 157 2.14 29.99 -49.17
CA CYS A 157 2.26 31.21 -48.36
C CYS A 157 1.79 30.99 -46.91
N LYS A 158 0.67 30.27 -46.72
CA LYS A 158 0.14 29.95 -45.38
C LYS A 158 1.10 29.11 -44.54
N THR A 159 1.85 28.16 -45.11
CA THR A 159 2.82 27.36 -44.32
C THR A 159 3.93 28.25 -43.78
N TYR A 160 4.45 29.20 -44.57
CA TYR A 160 5.45 30.18 -44.14
C TYR A 160 4.90 31.16 -43.08
N VAL A 161 3.63 31.56 -43.18
CA VAL A 161 2.98 32.39 -42.13
C VAL A 161 2.84 31.60 -40.82
N GLN A 162 2.44 30.33 -40.91
CA GLN A 162 2.30 29.48 -39.73
C GLN A 162 3.65 29.22 -39.08
N GLU A 163 4.69 28.94 -39.87
CA GLU A 163 6.06 28.80 -39.38
C GLU A 163 6.50 30.04 -38.61
N TRP A 164 6.35 31.23 -39.20
CA TRP A 164 6.72 32.50 -38.56
C TRP A 164 5.94 32.73 -37.25
N ARG A 165 4.64 32.45 -37.23
CA ARG A 165 3.80 32.56 -36.02
C ARG A 165 4.29 31.63 -34.91
N TRP A 166 4.59 30.38 -35.24
CA TRP A 166 5.17 29.44 -34.28
C TRP A 166 6.58 29.87 -33.85
N GLY A 167 7.39 30.43 -34.76
CA GLY A 167 8.71 31.00 -34.48
C GLY A 167 8.66 32.10 -33.43
N ILE A 168 7.71 33.02 -33.53
CA ILE A 168 7.49 34.06 -32.50
C ILE A 168 7.05 33.46 -31.17
N ALA A 169 6.11 32.51 -31.20
CA ALA A 169 5.63 31.86 -29.98
C ALA A 169 6.77 31.12 -29.25
N VAL A 170 7.56 30.34 -29.99
CA VAL A 170 8.74 29.63 -29.47
C VAL A 170 9.77 30.62 -28.95
N SER A 171 10.10 31.67 -29.70
CA SER A 171 11.07 32.71 -29.29
C SER A 171 10.66 33.38 -27.98
N THR A 172 9.38 33.71 -27.83
CA THR A 172 8.83 34.33 -26.62
C THR A 172 8.93 33.38 -25.43
N LEU A 173 8.53 32.11 -25.60
CA LEU A 173 8.59 31.11 -24.53
C LEU A 173 10.04 30.76 -24.14
N CYS A 174 10.94 30.61 -25.11
CA CYS A 174 12.37 30.39 -24.88
C CYS A 174 12.99 31.56 -24.12
N SER A 175 12.68 32.80 -24.50
CA SER A 175 13.17 34.01 -23.81
C SER A 175 12.68 34.06 -22.37
N PHE A 176 11.40 33.74 -22.14
CA PHE A 176 10.84 33.70 -20.79
C PHE A 176 11.53 32.64 -19.91
N ILE A 177 11.74 31.43 -20.43
CA ILE A 177 12.45 30.36 -19.72
C ILE A 177 13.90 30.77 -19.43
N ALA A 178 14.59 31.37 -20.41
CA ALA A 178 15.96 31.84 -20.26
C ALA A 178 16.09 32.89 -19.15
N VAL A 179 15.19 33.88 -19.12
CA VAL A 179 15.16 34.92 -18.07
C VAL A 179 14.91 34.30 -16.69
N LEU A 180 13.95 33.40 -16.56
CA LEU A 180 13.67 32.72 -15.29
C LEU A 180 14.86 31.89 -14.80
N ASN A 181 15.48 31.12 -15.70
CA ASN A 181 16.65 30.31 -15.36
C ASN A 181 17.84 31.18 -14.94
N MET A 182 18.10 32.28 -15.65
CA MET A 182 19.17 33.22 -15.30
C MET A 182 18.89 33.92 -13.96
N ALA A 183 17.67 34.40 -13.73
CA ALA A 183 17.28 35.03 -12.48
C ALA A 183 17.44 34.07 -11.28
N HIS A 184 17.04 32.81 -11.47
CA HIS A 184 17.22 31.77 -10.45
C HIS A 184 18.70 31.49 -10.17
N CYS A 185 19.52 31.33 -11.23
CA CYS A 185 20.96 31.09 -11.08
C CYS A 185 21.64 32.26 -10.36
N ILE A 186 21.34 33.51 -10.73
CA ILE A 186 21.89 34.70 -10.07
C ILE A 186 21.50 34.73 -8.59
N ARG A 187 20.21 34.50 -8.27
CA ARG A 187 19.74 34.46 -6.88
C ARG A 187 20.45 33.37 -6.08
N ALA A 188 20.58 32.16 -6.63
CA ALA A 188 21.25 31.05 -5.98
C ALA A 188 22.74 31.32 -5.78
N CYS A 189 23.42 31.92 -6.76
CA CYS A 189 24.81 32.36 -6.63
C CYS A 189 24.97 33.42 -5.53
N ILE A 190 24.10 34.44 -5.47
CA ILE A 190 24.14 35.47 -4.42
C ILE A 190 23.95 34.85 -3.03
N ILE A 191 23.01 33.91 -2.88
CA ILE A 191 22.78 33.21 -1.60
C ILE A 191 24.03 32.40 -1.22
N SER A 192 24.58 31.63 -2.16
CA SER A 192 25.78 30.82 -1.93
C SER A 192 27.00 31.68 -1.58
N MET A 193 27.19 32.82 -2.25
CA MET A 193 28.27 33.78 -1.92
C MET A 193 28.10 34.38 -0.53
N ARG A 194 26.88 34.76 -0.14
CA ARG A 194 26.59 35.26 1.22
C ARG A 194 26.88 34.22 2.30
N GLU A 195 26.49 32.97 2.05
CA GLU A 195 26.77 31.86 2.96
C GLU A 195 28.27 31.56 3.04
N ASN A 196 28.99 31.58 1.92
CA ASN A 196 30.43 31.37 1.88
C ASN A 196 31.20 32.47 2.62
N ASN A 197 30.74 33.71 2.59
CA ASN A 197 31.33 34.78 3.40
C ASN A 197 31.08 34.59 4.91
N SER A 198 30.04 33.82 5.29
CA SER A 198 29.69 33.59 6.70
C SER A 198 30.38 32.38 7.35
N GLY A 199 30.87 31.43 6.54
CA GLY A 199 31.60 30.26 7.00
C GLY A 199 32.90 30.15 6.23
N ASN A 200 34.04 30.10 6.91
CA ASN A 200 35.40 30.07 6.36
C ASN A 200 35.72 28.79 5.53
N ARG A 201 34.82 28.37 4.65
CA ARG A 201 34.98 27.28 3.69
C ARG A 201 35.33 27.90 2.34
N SER A 202 36.27 27.29 1.62
CA SER A 202 36.55 27.65 0.24
C SER A 202 35.38 27.23 -0.66
N TYR A 203 34.94 28.13 -1.55
CA TYR A 203 33.89 27.86 -2.54
C TYR A 203 34.22 26.64 -3.40
N LEU A 204 35.50 26.45 -3.77
CA LEU A 204 35.96 25.29 -4.54
C LEU A 204 35.68 23.97 -3.82
N ASN A 205 35.83 23.92 -2.50
CA ASN A 205 35.55 22.71 -1.73
C ASN A 205 34.05 22.38 -1.72
N GLN A 206 33.18 23.41 -1.72
CA GLN A 206 31.73 23.19 -1.84
C GLN A 206 31.34 22.65 -3.21
N VAL A 207 31.96 23.20 -4.27
CA VAL A 207 31.76 22.74 -5.65
C VAL A 207 32.23 21.29 -5.81
N TRP A 208 33.40 20.94 -5.28
CA TRP A 208 33.90 19.56 -5.28
C TRP A 208 33.03 18.60 -4.49
N ASP A 209 32.55 19.00 -3.31
CA ASP A 209 31.59 18.20 -2.51
C ASP A 209 30.29 17.95 -3.28
N MET A 210 29.80 18.92 -4.06
CA MET A 210 28.63 18.75 -4.92
C MET A 210 28.91 17.79 -6.07
N ILE A 211 30.02 17.98 -6.80
CA ILE A 211 30.43 17.09 -7.90
C ILE A 211 30.55 15.64 -7.39
N ALA A 212 31.20 15.43 -6.25
CA ALA A 212 31.37 14.11 -5.66
C ALA A 212 30.04 13.43 -5.27
N ARG A 213 28.99 14.22 -4.95
CA ARG A 213 27.66 13.71 -4.60
C ARG A 213 26.73 13.48 -5.79
N MET A 214 27.07 14.01 -6.97
CA MET A 214 26.24 13.87 -8.19
C MET A 214 25.90 12.43 -8.55
N PRO A 215 26.85 11.47 -8.58
CA PRO A 215 26.54 10.09 -8.92
C PRO A 215 25.50 9.48 -7.99
N VAL A 216 25.57 9.80 -6.70
CA VAL A 216 24.61 9.32 -5.68
C VAL A 216 23.21 9.89 -5.95
N LEU A 217 23.11 11.18 -6.29
CA LEU A 217 21.83 11.81 -6.64
C LEU A 217 21.22 11.22 -7.91
N VAL A 218 22.03 10.96 -8.94
CA VAL A 218 21.59 10.33 -10.19
C VAL A 218 21.10 8.90 -9.92
N ILE A 219 21.85 8.10 -9.16
CA ILE A 219 21.43 6.74 -8.75
C ILE A 219 20.14 6.82 -7.95
N GLN A 220 20.03 7.73 -6.98
CA GLN A 220 18.83 7.89 -6.17
C GLN A 220 17.63 8.31 -7.01
N PHE A 221 17.79 9.22 -7.97
CA PHE A 221 16.75 9.62 -8.90
C PHE A 221 16.29 8.44 -9.75
N PHE A 222 17.22 7.66 -10.32
CA PHE A 222 16.90 6.48 -11.12
C PHE A 222 16.16 5.41 -10.29
N LEU A 223 16.65 5.09 -9.09
CA LEU A 223 15.98 4.14 -8.17
C LEU A 223 14.59 4.63 -7.79
N THR A 224 14.44 5.93 -7.54
CA THR A 224 13.14 6.56 -7.26
C THR A 224 12.21 6.41 -8.45
N TRP A 225 12.68 6.67 -9.67
CA TRP A 225 11.90 6.56 -10.89
C TRP A 225 11.50 5.10 -11.18
N VAL A 226 12.44 4.16 -11.08
CA VAL A 226 12.18 2.71 -11.19
C VAL A 226 11.19 2.22 -10.13
N TYR A 227 11.19 2.80 -8.94
CA TYR A 227 10.21 2.49 -7.89
C TYR A 227 8.82 3.07 -8.17
N TYR A 228 8.72 4.33 -8.59
CA TYR A 228 7.45 5.03 -8.79
C TYR A 228 6.80 4.75 -10.14
N LEU A 229 7.57 4.48 -11.20
CA LEU A 229 7.04 4.23 -12.53
C LEU A 229 6.07 3.03 -12.55
N PRO A 230 6.36 1.85 -11.97
CA PRO A 230 5.40 0.77 -11.86
C PRO A 230 4.15 1.16 -11.07
N ILE A 231 4.26 2.03 -10.07
CA ILE A 231 3.11 2.52 -9.29
C ILE A 231 2.24 3.43 -10.16
N LEU A 232 2.82 4.32 -10.96
CA LEU A 232 2.12 5.19 -11.88
C LEU A 232 1.45 4.39 -13.00
N LEU A 233 2.19 3.49 -13.66
CA LEU A 233 1.64 2.58 -14.66
C LEU A 233 0.49 1.75 -14.08
N PHE A 234 0.66 1.18 -12.88
CA PHE A 234 -0.39 0.44 -12.20
C PHE A 234 -1.59 1.31 -11.85
N ARG A 235 -1.41 2.60 -11.55
CA ARG A 235 -2.50 3.56 -11.32
C ARG A 235 -3.24 3.94 -12.59
N CYS A 236 -2.63 3.83 -13.77
CA CYS A 236 -3.30 4.08 -15.05
C CYS A 236 -4.08 2.86 -15.58
N LEU A 237 -3.78 1.64 -15.12
CA LEU A 237 -4.45 0.42 -15.60
C LEU A 237 -5.99 0.40 -15.36
N PRO A 238 -6.77 -0.26 -16.23
CA PRO A 238 -8.19 -0.51 -15.99
C PRO A 238 -8.46 -1.24 -14.67
N ILE A 239 -9.60 -0.97 -14.04
CA ILE A 239 -10.00 -1.55 -12.73
C ILE A 239 -10.04 -3.08 -12.79
N GLY A 240 -10.43 -3.66 -13.93
CA GLY A 240 -10.43 -5.11 -14.15
C GLY A 240 -9.05 -5.74 -13.93
N ILE A 241 -8.01 -5.16 -14.55
CA ILE A 241 -6.62 -5.64 -14.44
C ILE A 241 -6.09 -5.39 -13.03
N LYS A 242 -6.30 -4.18 -12.47
CA LYS A 242 -5.91 -3.84 -11.10
C LYS A 242 -6.48 -4.81 -10.07
N SER A 243 -7.77 -5.16 -10.18
CA SER A 243 -8.42 -6.07 -9.23
C SER A 243 -7.84 -7.49 -9.30
N ARG A 244 -7.54 -8.00 -10.50
CA ARG A 244 -6.89 -9.31 -10.70
C ARG A 244 -5.46 -9.33 -10.17
N ALA A 245 -4.66 -8.32 -10.47
CA ALA A 245 -3.29 -8.20 -9.98
C ALA A 245 -3.23 -8.07 -8.44
N ARG A 246 -4.12 -7.25 -7.84
CA ARG A 246 -4.24 -7.15 -6.37
C ARG A 246 -4.65 -8.47 -5.74
N TYR A 247 -5.62 -9.17 -6.34
CA TYR A 247 -6.04 -10.49 -5.89
C TYR A 247 -4.90 -11.50 -5.95
N ALA A 248 -4.17 -11.59 -7.08
CA ALA A 248 -3.05 -12.51 -7.25
C ALA A 248 -1.93 -12.23 -6.24
N ARG A 249 -1.48 -10.97 -6.12
CA ARG A 249 -0.49 -10.56 -5.10
C ARG A 249 -0.96 -10.88 -3.69
N ARG A 250 -2.24 -10.70 -3.39
CA ARG A 250 -2.74 -10.99 -2.04
C ARG A 250 -2.86 -12.49 -1.79
N TYR A 251 -3.20 -13.26 -2.82
CA TYR A 251 -3.22 -14.71 -2.77
C TYR A 251 -1.83 -15.28 -2.49
N THR A 252 -0.78 -14.78 -3.15
CA THR A 252 0.60 -15.22 -2.88
C THR A 252 1.05 -14.89 -1.46
N ILE A 253 0.73 -13.70 -0.94
CA ILE A 253 0.97 -13.35 0.47
C ILE A 253 0.24 -14.31 1.42
N LYS A 254 -1.00 -14.67 1.11
CA LYS A 254 -1.80 -15.62 1.90
C LYS A 254 -1.19 -17.02 1.88
N THR A 255 -0.68 -17.48 0.74
CA THR A 255 0.06 -18.75 0.65
C THR A 255 1.32 -18.73 1.53
N GLY A 256 2.09 -17.64 1.51
CA GLY A 256 3.24 -17.48 2.41
C GLY A 256 2.84 -17.52 3.90
N GLN A 257 1.76 -16.81 4.26
CA GLN A 257 1.22 -16.84 5.64
C GLN A 257 0.75 -18.24 6.06
N PHE A 258 0.19 -19.02 5.13
CA PHE A 258 -0.21 -20.39 5.41
C PHE A 258 1.00 -21.26 5.75
N LEU A 259 2.10 -21.15 4.99
CA LEU A 259 3.33 -21.89 5.26
C LEU A 259 3.92 -21.53 6.63
N GLU A 260 3.96 -20.22 6.97
CA GLU A 260 4.38 -19.72 8.29
C GLU A 260 3.48 -20.27 9.42
N GLN A 261 2.16 -20.27 9.23
CA GLN A 261 1.24 -20.81 10.23
C GLN A 261 1.38 -22.33 10.39
N GLN A 262 1.67 -23.04 9.30
CA GLN A 262 1.87 -24.49 9.34
C GLN A 262 3.16 -24.85 10.10
N THR A 263 4.24 -24.10 9.92
CA THR A 263 5.49 -24.30 10.68
C THR A 263 5.30 -23.97 12.15
N GLU A 264 4.62 -22.86 12.47
CA GLU A 264 4.27 -22.52 13.85
C GLU A 264 3.43 -23.63 14.52
N GLN A 265 2.41 -24.15 13.84
CA GLN A 265 1.56 -25.23 14.38
C GLN A 265 2.37 -26.51 14.62
N LYS A 266 3.23 -26.90 13.67
CA LYS A 266 4.13 -28.06 13.84
C LYS A 266 5.09 -27.87 15.02
N ALA A 267 5.64 -26.68 15.19
CA ALA A 267 6.52 -26.36 16.31
C ALA A 267 5.79 -26.44 17.66
N VAL A 268 4.56 -25.90 17.76
CA VAL A 268 3.74 -26.00 18.98
C VAL A 268 3.39 -27.45 19.32
N VAL A 269 3.00 -28.26 18.31
CA VAL A 269 2.74 -29.69 18.52
C VAL A 269 3.99 -30.42 18.98
N LYS A 270 5.15 -30.13 18.38
CA LYS A 270 6.43 -30.72 18.79
C LYS A 270 6.79 -30.34 20.24
N LEU A 271 6.66 -29.07 20.62
CA LEU A 271 6.89 -28.62 21.99
C LEU A 271 5.93 -29.27 22.98
N ARG A 272 4.65 -29.40 22.62
CA ARG A 272 3.66 -30.08 23.47
C ARG A 272 3.96 -31.58 23.63
N ASN A 273 4.47 -32.22 22.58
CA ASN A 273 4.90 -33.61 22.64
C ASN A 273 6.16 -33.80 23.50
N LEU A 274 7.08 -32.83 23.50
CA LEU A 274 8.28 -32.82 24.37
C LEU A 274 7.94 -32.52 25.83
N GLN A 275 6.96 -31.65 26.08
CA GLN A 275 6.47 -31.33 27.42
C GLN A 275 5.55 -32.39 28.01
N LYS A 276 5.06 -33.32 27.19
CA LYS A 276 4.30 -34.46 27.70
C LYS A 276 5.30 -35.24 28.56
N PRO A 277 5.13 -35.30 29.89
CA PRO A 277 6.07 -36.01 30.74
C PRO A 277 6.27 -37.38 30.12
N ARG A 278 7.54 -37.72 29.84
CA ARG A 278 7.92 -39.04 29.38
C ARG A 278 7.16 -39.98 30.31
N LYS A 279 6.33 -40.87 29.74
CA LYS A 279 5.72 -41.95 30.52
C LYS A 279 6.90 -42.81 30.98
N GLU A 280 7.58 -42.37 32.04
CA GLU A 280 8.48 -43.19 32.82
C GLU A 280 7.60 -44.27 33.42
N GLY A 281 7.85 -45.50 33.03
CA GLY A 281 7.18 -46.65 33.59
C GLY A 281 5.77 -46.86 33.06
N GLU A 282 5.68 -47.63 31.98
CA GLU A 282 4.59 -48.57 31.78
C GLU A 282 4.64 -49.71 32.84
N ASP A 283 5.01 -49.38 34.09
CA ASP A 283 5.04 -50.25 35.28
C ASP A 283 3.84 -50.02 36.19
N GLU A 284 2.90 -49.15 35.81
CA GLU A 284 1.64 -48.91 36.54
C GLU A 284 0.53 -49.92 36.17
N ARG A 285 0.91 -51.18 35.87
CA ARG A 285 0.00 -52.34 35.89
C ARG A 285 -0.32 -52.79 37.33
N ARG A 286 -0.32 -51.85 38.27
CA ARG A 286 -0.96 -51.97 39.58
C ARG A 286 -1.98 -50.85 39.69
N VAL A 287 -3.09 -50.98 38.96
CA VAL A 287 -4.38 -50.59 39.54
C VAL A 287 -4.41 -51.31 40.89
N PRO A 288 -4.45 -50.62 42.03
CA PRO A 288 -4.70 -51.28 43.30
C PRO A 288 -6.02 -52.01 43.13
N LYS A 289 -5.96 -53.33 42.97
CA LYS A 289 -7.11 -54.22 43.06
C LYS A 289 -7.76 -53.86 44.39
N HIS A 290 -9.02 -53.43 44.33
CA HIS A 290 -9.85 -53.06 45.47
C HIS A 290 -9.42 -53.79 46.73
N MET A 291 -8.87 -53.05 47.69
CA MET A 291 -8.93 -53.48 49.08
C MET A 291 -10.41 -53.51 49.39
N THR A 292 -10.98 -54.71 49.50
CA THR A 292 -12.19 -54.99 50.25
C THR A 292 -11.98 -54.41 51.64
N THR A 293 -12.53 -53.23 51.89
CA THR A 293 -12.54 -52.58 53.18
C THR A 293 -13.39 -53.41 54.13
N ASP A 294 -12.84 -53.69 55.32
CA ASP A 294 -13.61 -54.16 56.46
C ASP A 294 -14.80 -53.23 56.73
N PRO A 295 -15.98 -53.77 57.11
CA PRO A 295 -17.16 -52.98 57.41
C PRO A 295 -16.91 -52.13 58.66
N GLY A 296 -16.49 -50.87 58.46
CA GLY A 296 -16.28 -49.92 59.56
C GLY A 296 -15.30 -48.78 59.28
N THR A 297 -14.52 -48.81 58.21
CA THR A 297 -13.57 -47.73 57.88
C THR A 297 -14.19 -46.69 56.92
N SER A 298 -14.01 -45.41 57.22
CA SER A 298 -14.54 -44.31 56.41
C SER A 298 -13.99 -44.36 54.98
N LEU A 299 -14.87 -44.48 53.98
CA LEU A 299 -14.49 -44.48 52.57
C LEU A 299 -13.73 -43.19 52.22
N PRO A 300 -12.59 -43.27 51.52
CA PRO A 300 -11.92 -42.07 51.03
C PRO A 300 -12.85 -41.29 50.11
N LEU A 301 -12.88 -39.97 50.25
CA LEU A 301 -13.78 -39.07 49.50
C LEU A 301 -13.77 -39.32 47.98
N SER A 302 -12.64 -39.71 47.41
CA SER A 302 -12.51 -40.03 45.98
C SER A 302 -13.35 -41.24 45.55
N GLU A 303 -13.52 -42.23 46.43
CA GLU A 303 -14.33 -43.42 46.15
C GLU A 303 -15.82 -43.09 46.25
N PHE A 304 -16.22 -42.32 47.28
CA PHE A 304 -17.59 -41.80 47.36
C PHE A 304 -17.97 -40.97 46.13
N LEU A 305 -17.08 -40.07 45.68
CA LEU A 305 -17.28 -39.26 44.48
C LEU A 305 -17.11 -40.05 43.17
N SER A 306 -16.62 -41.29 43.21
CA SER A 306 -16.58 -42.15 42.02
C SER A 306 -17.97 -42.67 41.64
N ILE A 307 -18.90 -42.74 42.60
CA ILE A 307 -20.30 -43.09 42.37
C ILE A 307 -20.97 -41.91 41.67
N TYR A 308 -21.32 -42.11 40.41
CA TYR A 308 -21.78 -41.03 39.53
C TYR A 308 -23.03 -40.31 40.06
N ASP A 309 -24.01 -41.05 40.56
CA ASP A 309 -25.26 -40.47 41.07
C ASP A 309 -25.05 -39.64 42.34
N MET A 310 -24.16 -40.10 43.23
CA MET A 310 -23.75 -39.33 44.41
C MET A 310 -23.04 -38.04 44.00
N LEU A 311 -22.13 -38.12 43.03
CA LEU A 311 -21.42 -36.96 42.50
C LEU A 311 -22.38 -35.94 41.87
N ILE A 312 -23.40 -36.38 41.15
CA ILE A 312 -24.44 -35.50 40.60
C ILE A 312 -25.30 -34.90 41.73
N GLY A 313 -25.68 -35.69 42.73
CA GLY A 313 -26.38 -35.22 43.93
C GLY A 313 -25.61 -34.13 44.68
N VAL A 314 -24.30 -34.26 44.81
CA VAL A 314 -23.44 -33.19 45.37
C VAL A 314 -23.40 -31.99 44.42
N ALA A 315 -23.28 -32.22 43.10
CA ALA A 315 -23.14 -31.16 42.12
C ALA A 315 -24.38 -30.25 41.98
N THR A 316 -25.59 -30.71 42.29
CA THR A 316 -26.81 -29.87 42.27
C THR A 316 -26.77 -28.77 43.32
N HIS A 317 -26.07 -29.00 44.43
CA HIS A 317 -25.92 -28.03 45.52
C HIS A 317 -24.66 -27.15 45.38
N LEU A 318 -23.83 -27.41 44.37
CA LEU A 318 -22.58 -26.68 44.14
C LEU A 318 -22.67 -25.72 42.96
N HIS A 319 -21.80 -24.71 42.97
CA HIS A 319 -21.53 -23.92 41.79
C HIS A 319 -20.45 -24.62 40.94
N PHE A 320 -20.46 -24.39 39.63
CA PHE A 320 -19.49 -25.04 38.75
C PHE A 320 -18.03 -24.74 39.15
N THR A 321 -17.77 -23.55 39.68
CA THR A 321 -16.45 -23.18 40.22
C THR A 321 -16.02 -24.03 41.41
N ASP A 322 -16.98 -24.52 42.19
CA ASP A 322 -16.73 -25.33 43.38
C ASP A 322 -16.39 -26.76 42.96
N ILE A 323 -17.01 -27.27 41.89
CA ILE A 323 -16.60 -28.53 41.26
C ILE A 323 -15.17 -28.46 40.74
N LEU A 324 -14.77 -27.34 40.13
CA LEU A 324 -13.39 -27.15 39.69
C LEU A 324 -12.41 -27.05 40.87
N ALA A 325 -12.82 -26.42 41.97
CA ALA A 325 -12.03 -26.37 43.19
C ALA A 325 -11.91 -27.76 43.83
N LEU A 326 -13.01 -28.52 43.89
CA LEU A 326 -13.06 -29.89 44.38
C LEU A 326 -12.13 -30.80 43.56
N ALA A 327 -12.13 -30.69 42.23
CA ALA A 327 -11.19 -31.43 41.38
C ALA A 327 -9.73 -30.96 41.50
N ALA A 328 -9.47 -29.84 42.18
CA ALA A 328 -8.13 -29.33 42.41
C ALA A 328 -7.53 -29.76 43.76
N THR A 329 -8.34 -30.25 44.71
CA THR A 329 -7.89 -30.56 46.08
C THR A 329 -6.93 -31.75 46.14
N SER A 330 -7.20 -32.82 45.38
CA SER A 330 -6.32 -33.99 45.30
C SER A 330 -6.31 -34.62 43.91
N LYS A 331 -5.27 -35.40 43.59
CA LYS A 331 -5.19 -36.15 42.32
C LYS A 331 -6.31 -37.20 42.24
N SER A 332 -6.57 -37.95 43.30
CA SER A 332 -7.61 -38.99 43.32
C SER A 332 -9.00 -38.40 43.11
N VAL A 333 -9.34 -37.30 43.79
CA VAL A 333 -10.62 -36.59 43.61
C VAL A 333 -10.72 -36.01 42.19
N ARG A 334 -9.61 -35.48 41.64
CA ARG A 334 -9.59 -35.02 40.24
C ARG A 334 -9.96 -36.14 39.29
N HIS A 335 -9.41 -37.34 39.47
CA HIS A 335 -9.69 -38.48 38.61
C HIS A 335 -11.17 -38.93 38.69
N SER A 336 -11.78 -38.89 39.88
CA SER A 336 -13.20 -39.20 40.05
C SER A 336 -14.11 -38.11 39.45
N VAL A 337 -13.82 -36.84 39.72
CA VAL A 337 -14.68 -35.71 39.32
C VAL A 337 -14.47 -35.34 37.85
N LEU A 338 -13.22 -35.17 37.40
CA LEU A 338 -12.83 -34.78 36.05
C LEU A 338 -11.81 -35.78 35.46
N PRO A 339 -12.27 -36.93 34.96
CA PRO A 339 -11.42 -38.01 34.47
C PRO A 339 -10.35 -37.54 33.47
N SER A 340 -9.23 -38.29 33.40
CA SER A 340 -8.15 -37.99 32.45
C SER A 340 -8.54 -38.23 30.99
N ASP A 341 -9.44 -39.20 30.78
CA ASP A 341 -9.98 -39.51 29.46
C ASP A 341 -10.81 -38.33 28.90
N PRO A 342 -10.48 -37.80 27.72
CA PRO A 342 -11.15 -36.62 27.17
C PRO A 342 -12.64 -36.83 26.87
N ALA A 343 -13.05 -38.03 26.42
CA ALA A 343 -14.45 -38.31 26.11
C ALA A 343 -15.31 -38.32 27.38
N THR A 344 -14.84 -39.03 28.40
CA THR A 344 -15.49 -39.11 29.71
C THR A 344 -15.49 -37.76 30.43
N ARG A 345 -14.38 -37.01 30.38
CA ARG A 345 -14.30 -35.64 30.90
C ARG A 345 -15.33 -34.72 30.25
N LEU A 346 -15.48 -34.78 28.93
CA LEU A 346 -16.45 -33.95 28.22
C LEU A 346 -17.88 -34.27 28.65
N ARG A 347 -18.22 -35.56 28.84
CA ARG A 347 -19.52 -35.99 29.38
C ARG A 347 -19.73 -35.43 30.79
N HIS A 348 -18.76 -35.59 31.69
CA HIS A 348 -18.81 -35.05 33.06
C HIS A 348 -19.00 -33.54 33.07
N VAL A 349 -18.19 -32.80 32.31
CA VAL A 349 -18.30 -31.33 32.19
C VAL A 349 -19.68 -30.93 31.68
N THR A 350 -20.24 -31.65 30.69
CA THR A 350 -21.57 -31.39 30.15
C THR A 350 -22.66 -31.60 31.21
N HIS A 351 -22.57 -32.69 31.98
CA HIS A 351 -23.52 -32.97 33.06
C HIS A 351 -23.39 -31.98 34.22
N PHE A 352 -22.18 -31.66 34.69
CA PHE A 352 -22.01 -30.62 35.71
C PHE A 352 -22.50 -29.26 35.23
N THR A 353 -22.31 -28.91 33.96
CA THR A 353 -22.87 -27.68 33.39
C THR A 353 -24.41 -27.69 33.48
N ARG A 354 -25.05 -28.85 33.31
CA ARG A 354 -26.50 -29.02 33.45
C ARG A 354 -26.98 -28.92 34.91
N TYR A 355 -26.31 -29.60 35.85
CA TYR A 355 -26.77 -29.76 37.23
C TYR A 355 -26.26 -28.70 38.22
N THR A 356 -25.04 -28.18 38.02
CA THR A 356 -24.53 -27.07 38.86
C THR A 356 -25.23 -25.77 38.49
N CYS A 357 -25.33 -24.86 39.47
CA CYS A 357 -25.97 -23.55 39.34
C CYS A 357 -27.46 -23.61 38.97
N ARG A 358 -28.33 -22.90 39.70
CA ARG A 358 -29.78 -22.85 39.38
C ARG A 358 -30.03 -22.40 37.93
N SER A 359 -30.87 -23.13 37.20
CA SER A 359 -30.98 -23.12 35.72
C SER A 359 -31.33 -21.78 35.07
N ALA A 360 -32.13 -20.94 35.74
CA ALA A 360 -32.80 -19.79 35.12
C ALA A 360 -31.88 -18.65 34.63
N SER A 361 -30.56 -18.69 34.87
CA SER A 361 -29.66 -17.62 34.43
C SER A 361 -28.18 -18.02 34.40
N LYS A 362 -27.87 -19.01 33.56
CA LYS A 362 -26.49 -19.46 33.32
C LYS A 362 -25.85 -18.58 32.24
N SER A 363 -24.71 -17.97 32.54
CA SER A 363 -23.86 -17.26 31.57
C SER A 363 -22.45 -17.87 31.57
N LYS A 364 -21.64 -17.60 30.55
CA LYS A 364 -20.24 -18.03 30.51
C LYS A 364 -19.30 -16.94 31.00
N CYS A 365 -18.23 -17.33 31.68
CA CYS A 365 -17.13 -16.43 32.01
C CYS A 365 -16.47 -15.94 30.73
N TRP A 366 -16.31 -14.62 30.58
CA TRP A 366 -15.66 -14.05 29.40
C TRP A 366 -14.21 -14.54 29.23
N VAL A 367 -13.49 -14.79 30.34
CA VAL A 367 -12.07 -15.21 30.31
C VAL A 367 -11.93 -16.71 30.08
N CYS A 368 -12.47 -17.53 30.99
CA CYS A 368 -12.26 -18.98 30.99
C CYS A 368 -13.42 -19.80 30.40
N GLU A 369 -14.54 -19.17 30.03
CA GLU A 369 -15.79 -19.80 29.52
C GLU A 369 -16.50 -20.76 30.49
N THR A 370 -16.00 -20.89 31.71
CA THR A 370 -16.67 -21.61 32.81
C THR A 370 -18.09 -21.05 33.02
N GLN A 371 -19.06 -21.92 33.27
CA GLN A 371 -20.42 -21.51 33.61
C GLN A 371 -20.46 -20.69 34.89
N ILE A 372 -21.31 -19.66 34.90
CA ILE A 372 -21.54 -18.75 36.02
C ILE A 372 -23.05 -18.58 36.22
N CYS A 373 -23.51 -18.64 37.48
CA CYS A 373 -24.86 -18.24 37.86
C CYS A 373 -24.96 -16.73 38.13
N LYS A 374 -26.18 -16.21 38.35
CA LYS A 374 -26.40 -14.82 38.79
C LYS A 374 -25.62 -14.43 40.05
N GLY A 375 -25.44 -15.35 41.00
CA GLY A 375 -24.71 -15.08 42.26
C GLY A 375 -23.19 -15.06 42.12
N CYS A 376 -22.63 -15.80 41.16
CA CYS A 376 -21.17 -15.91 40.96
C CYS A 376 -20.61 -14.96 39.88
N ARG A 377 -21.48 -14.19 39.21
CA ARG A 377 -21.04 -13.28 38.15
C ARG A 377 -20.54 -12.00 38.77
N HIS A 378 -19.30 -11.66 38.46
CA HIS A 378 -18.75 -10.35 38.71
C HIS A 378 -18.71 -9.59 37.40
N LYS A 379 -19.19 -8.34 37.42
CA LYS A 379 -19.09 -7.45 36.28
C LYS A 379 -17.84 -6.61 36.42
N ARG A 380 -17.02 -6.56 35.38
CA ARG A 380 -15.78 -5.78 35.36
C ARG A 380 -15.66 -5.05 34.03
N THR A 381 -15.27 -3.78 34.08
CA THR A 381 -15.07 -2.95 32.90
C THR A 381 -13.68 -3.20 32.35
N LEU A 382 -13.58 -3.94 31.25
CA LEU A 382 -12.30 -4.37 30.67
C LEU A 382 -12.08 -3.77 29.29
N THR A 383 -10.84 -3.42 28.99
CA THR A 383 -10.44 -2.86 27.70
C THR A 383 -10.61 -3.89 26.57
N GLN A 384 -11.31 -3.51 25.50
CA GLN A 384 -11.48 -4.37 24.33
C GLN A 384 -10.14 -4.52 23.58
N THR A 385 -9.64 -5.75 23.51
CA THR A 385 -8.41 -6.05 22.77
C THR A 385 -8.68 -6.17 21.26
N ALA A 386 -7.68 -5.85 20.45
CA ALA A 386 -7.77 -6.00 18.99
C ALA A 386 -8.04 -7.46 18.56
N LEU A 387 -7.48 -8.45 19.28
CA LEU A 387 -7.74 -9.88 19.04
C LEU A 387 -9.23 -10.20 19.21
N TYR A 388 -9.84 -9.72 20.28
CA TYR A 388 -11.25 -9.97 20.55
C TYR A 388 -12.16 -9.25 19.54
N PHE A 389 -11.80 -8.02 19.14
CA PHE A 389 -12.49 -7.36 18.03
C PHE A 389 -12.48 -8.20 16.75
N HIS A 390 -11.33 -8.79 16.40
CA HIS A 390 -11.20 -9.69 15.26
C HIS A 390 -12.05 -10.96 15.41
N LEU A 391 -12.08 -11.53 16.62
CA LEU A 391 -12.90 -12.69 16.93
C LEU A 391 -14.37 -12.43 16.58
N ASP A 392 -14.94 -11.31 17.02
CA ASP A 392 -16.36 -11.02 16.87
C ASP A 392 -16.75 -10.49 15.49
N ASN A 393 -15.91 -9.64 14.90
CA ASN A 393 -16.30 -8.83 13.76
C ASN A 393 -15.75 -9.34 12.43
N CYS A 394 -14.74 -10.20 12.41
CA CYS A 394 -14.20 -10.73 11.16
C CYS A 394 -14.87 -12.05 10.78
N ARG A 395 -15.27 -12.18 9.52
CA ARG A 395 -15.83 -13.42 8.96
C ARG A 395 -15.01 -13.88 7.74
N PRO A 396 -14.88 -15.19 7.53
CA PRO A 396 -14.19 -15.74 6.38
C PRO A 396 -15.08 -15.66 5.14
N TYR A 397 -14.50 -15.31 4.00
CA TYR A 397 -15.15 -15.24 2.70
C TYR A 397 -14.51 -16.26 1.77
N CYS A 398 -15.30 -16.83 0.85
CA CYS A 398 -14.74 -17.60 -0.25
C CYS A 398 -14.03 -16.68 -1.25
N SER A 399 -13.07 -17.21 -2.00
CA SER A 399 -12.30 -16.46 -3.01
C SER A 399 -13.17 -15.71 -4.00
N HIS A 400 -14.26 -16.34 -4.45
CA HIS A 400 -15.22 -15.71 -5.36
C HIS A 400 -15.91 -14.49 -4.72
N CYS A 401 -16.44 -14.63 -3.50
CA CYS A 401 -17.10 -13.52 -2.79
C CYS A 401 -16.13 -12.39 -2.46
N TYR A 402 -14.90 -12.72 -2.05
CA TYR A 402 -13.87 -11.73 -1.77
C TYR A 402 -13.51 -10.93 -3.04
N PHE A 403 -13.27 -11.62 -4.16
CA PHE A 403 -12.96 -10.97 -5.43
C PHE A 403 -14.10 -10.07 -5.91
N LYS A 404 -15.34 -10.57 -5.88
CA LYS A 404 -16.52 -9.84 -6.35
C LYS A 404 -16.92 -8.67 -5.44
N LYS A 405 -16.97 -8.88 -4.12
CA LYS A 405 -17.52 -7.89 -3.16
C LYS A 405 -16.50 -7.00 -2.48
N VAL A 406 -15.23 -7.40 -2.40
CA VAL A 406 -14.20 -6.61 -1.71
C VAL A 406 -13.26 -5.96 -2.72
N GLN A 407 -12.67 -6.74 -3.63
CA GLN A 407 -11.68 -6.22 -4.59
C GLN A 407 -12.29 -5.39 -5.74
N ARG A 408 -13.51 -5.76 -6.18
CA ARG A 408 -14.23 -5.08 -7.26
C ARG A 408 -15.25 -4.04 -6.81
N SER A 409 -15.45 -3.83 -5.50
CA SER A 409 -16.50 -2.92 -5.03
C SER A 409 -16.19 -1.47 -5.44
N PRO A 410 -17.05 -0.84 -6.27
CA PRO A 410 -16.88 0.56 -6.65
C PRO A 410 -17.19 1.53 -5.49
N GLN A 411 -17.88 1.04 -4.45
CA GLN A 411 -18.39 1.85 -3.34
C GLN A 411 -17.35 2.14 -2.25
N LEU A 412 -16.19 1.48 -2.25
CA LEU A 412 -15.14 1.80 -1.29
C LEU A 412 -14.30 2.96 -1.86
N PRO A 413 -14.17 4.09 -1.14
CA PRO A 413 -13.34 5.20 -1.58
C PRO A 413 -11.95 4.68 -1.93
N ARG A 414 -11.46 5.01 -3.14
CA ARG A 414 -10.18 4.52 -3.71
C ARG A 414 -8.94 4.74 -2.81
N ILE A 415 -9.09 5.55 -1.75
CA ILE A 415 -8.06 5.99 -0.81
C ILE A 415 -8.34 5.50 0.63
N ARG A 416 -9.16 4.46 0.84
CA ARG A 416 -9.18 3.83 2.18
C ARG A 416 -7.95 2.96 2.32
N THR A 417 -7.18 3.22 3.37
CA THR A 417 -6.10 2.34 3.81
C THR A 417 -6.66 0.91 3.90
N PRO A 418 -5.87 -0.12 3.54
CA PRO A 418 -6.31 -1.52 3.60
C PRO A 418 -6.54 -2.02 5.03
N GLU A 419 -6.60 -1.11 6.00
CA GLU A 419 -6.74 -1.38 7.41
C GLU A 419 -8.19 -1.12 7.83
N CYS A 420 -8.73 -2.04 8.62
CA CYS A 420 -10.07 -1.91 9.16
C CYS A 420 -10.12 -0.71 10.13
N ALA A 421 -10.77 0.38 9.73
CA ALA A 421 -10.98 1.56 10.59
C ALA A 421 -11.78 1.25 11.86
N CYS A 422 -12.51 0.13 11.89
CA CYS A 422 -13.28 -0.30 13.06
C CYS A 422 -12.43 -1.00 14.13
N ALA A 423 -11.19 -1.40 13.82
CA ALA A 423 -10.35 -2.08 14.78
C ALA A 423 -9.91 -1.09 15.88
N PRO A 424 -10.07 -1.43 17.17
CA PRO A 424 -9.60 -0.56 18.25
C PRO A 424 -8.08 -0.43 18.17
N ALA A 425 -7.58 0.75 18.52
CA ALA A 425 -6.15 0.97 18.61
C ALA A 425 -5.54 0.01 19.65
N PRO A 426 -4.36 -0.59 19.39
CA PRO A 426 -3.70 -1.42 20.37
C PRO A 426 -3.36 -0.59 21.61
N ALA A 427 -3.58 -1.16 22.81
CA ALA A 427 -3.31 -0.47 24.07
C ALA A 427 -1.84 -0.04 24.23
N ARG A 428 -0.91 -0.79 23.62
CA ARG A 428 0.52 -0.45 23.54
C ARG A 428 0.93 -0.43 22.07
N PRO A 429 0.82 0.72 21.36
CA PRO A 429 1.26 0.81 19.98
C PRO A 429 2.79 0.71 19.90
N GLY A 430 3.28 -0.09 18.96
CA GLY A 430 4.72 -0.21 18.72
C GLY A 430 5.35 1.10 18.23
N PRO A 431 6.69 1.23 18.29
CA PRO A 431 7.39 2.47 17.90
C PRO A 431 7.02 2.95 16.48
N TRP A 432 6.97 2.03 15.52
CA TRP A 432 6.56 2.32 14.14
C TRP A 432 5.11 2.81 14.02
N GLN A 433 4.19 2.23 14.78
CA GLN A 433 2.78 2.67 14.75
C GLN A 433 2.63 4.08 15.31
N ARG A 434 3.42 4.44 16.33
CA ARG A 434 3.47 5.81 16.86
C ARG A 434 4.07 6.79 15.85
N TYR A 435 5.14 6.40 15.15
CA TYR A 435 5.76 7.22 14.11
C TYR A 435 4.79 7.53 12.96
N TYR A 436 4.12 6.51 12.41
CA TYR A 436 3.25 6.69 11.25
C TYR A 436 1.91 7.36 11.55
N ARG A 437 1.29 7.08 12.70
CA ARG A 437 -0.06 7.61 13.03
C ARG A 437 -0.03 8.84 13.93
N GLY A 438 1.12 9.14 14.54
CA GLY A 438 1.26 10.19 15.55
C GLY A 438 0.62 9.82 16.90
N SER A 439 1.09 10.45 17.97
CA SER A 439 0.53 10.30 19.33
C SER A 439 -0.92 10.79 19.44
N ALA A 440 -1.26 11.83 18.68
CA ALA A 440 -2.61 12.39 18.64
C ALA A 440 -3.67 11.37 18.19
N TYR A 441 -3.34 10.47 17.25
CA TYR A 441 -4.27 9.43 16.78
C TYR A 441 -4.70 8.49 17.92
N PHE A 442 -3.74 8.04 18.74
CA PHE A 442 -4.00 7.13 19.85
C PHE A 442 -4.74 7.82 21.00
N SER A 443 -4.49 9.11 21.20
CA SER A 443 -5.20 9.92 22.18
C SER A 443 -6.67 10.15 21.79
N ARG A 444 -6.95 10.34 20.50
CA ARG A 444 -8.32 10.50 19.97
C ARG A 444 -9.12 9.19 19.88
N ASN A 445 -8.43 8.04 19.86
CA ASN A 445 -9.06 6.72 19.72
C ASN A 445 -8.65 5.81 20.87
N PRO A 446 -8.99 6.15 22.13
CA PRO A 446 -8.67 5.29 23.26
C PRO A 446 -9.37 3.94 23.08
N PRO A 447 -8.74 2.84 23.54
CA PRO A 447 -9.33 1.53 23.43
C PRO A 447 -10.62 1.48 24.26
N LYS A 448 -11.72 1.07 23.63
CA LYS A 448 -13.04 1.05 24.26
C LYS A 448 -13.06 0.06 25.42
N SER A 449 -13.50 0.48 26.59
CA SER A 449 -13.81 -0.41 27.71
C SER A 449 -15.22 -0.95 27.56
N ILE A 450 -15.41 -2.24 27.88
CA ILE A 450 -16.70 -2.93 27.79
C ILE A 450 -16.92 -3.68 29.10
N GLU A 451 -18.12 -3.60 29.64
CA GLU A 451 -18.53 -4.39 30.81
C GLU A 451 -18.56 -5.89 30.45
N ARG A 452 -17.80 -6.70 31.16
CA ARG A 452 -17.69 -8.15 30.96
C ARG A 452 -18.05 -8.91 32.22
N THR A 453 -18.75 -10.03 32.05
CA THR A 453 -19.05 -10.96 33.15
C THR A 453 -17.91 -11.97 33.30
N ILE A 454 -17.32 -12.01 34.49
CA ILE A 454 -16.25 -12.94 34.86
C ILE A 454 -16.65 -13.78 36.08
N CYS A 455 -16.05 -14.96 36.23
CA CYS A 455 -16.31 -15.84 37.37
C CYS A 455 -15.53 -15.39 38.61
N ARG A 456 -15.95 -15.83 39.80
CA ARG A 456 -15.29 -15.54 41.08
C ARG A 456 -13.78 -15.78 41.06
N ASN A 457 -13.32 -16.89 40.47
CA ASN A 457 -11.89 -17.20 40.40
C ASN A 457 -11.11 -16.25 39.48
N CYS A 458 -11.71 -15.82 38.36
CA CYS A 458 -11.08 -14.82 37.49
C CYS A 458 -11.12 -13.42 38.12
N ASN A 459 -12.12 -13.11 38.93
CA ASN A 459 -12.21 -11.82 39.61
C ASN A 459 -11.06 -11.56 40.59
N LYS A 460 -10.40 -12.63 41.08
CA LYS A 460 -9.20 -12.52 41.94
C LYS A 460 -7.96 -12.02 41.19
N LEU A 461 -7.93 -12.12 39.86
CA LEU A 461 -6.78 -11.72 39.04
C LEU A 461 -6.83 -10.22 38.73
N GLY A 462 -5.67 -9.60 38.50
CA GLY A 462 -5.59 -8.22 38.02
C GLY A 462 -6.09 -8.07 36.57
N ASP A 463 -6.46 -6.86 36.16
CA ASP A 463 -6.99 -6.61 34.81
C ASP A 463 -5.98 -6.95 33.71
N GLU A 464 -4.69 -6.67 33.93
CA GLU A 464 -3.62 -7.02 32.97
C GLU A 464 -3.51 -8.54 32.78
N GLU A 465 -3.54 -9.31 33.88
CA GLU A 465 -3.50 -10.77 33.84
C GLU A 465 -4.76 -11.36 33.19
N LEU A 466 -5.94 -10.81 33.47
CA LEU A 466 -7.20 -11.22 32.83
C LEU A 466 -7.17 -10.99 31.32
N LEU A 467 -6.70 -9.81 30.90
CA LEU A 467 -6.57 -9.47 29.50
C LEU A 467 -5.56 -10.40 28.83
N GLU A 468 -4.43 -10.71 29.46
CA GLU A 468 -3.42 -11.59 28.89
C GLU A 468 -3.92 -13.03 28.77
N LYS A 469 -4.58 -13.55 29.82
CA LYS A 469 -5.21 -14.87 29.81
C LYS A 469 -6.27 -14.98 28.71
N ARG A 470 -7.10 -13.95 28.54
CA ARG A 470 -8.10 -13.93 27.45
C ARG A 470 -7.48 -13.73 26.08
N LYS A 471 -6.42 -12.93 25.92
CA LYS A 471 -5.70 -12.80 24.64
C LYS A 471 -5.14 -14.14 24.18
N ARG A 472 -4.50 -14.91 25.09
CA ARG A 472 -3.97 -16.25 24.78
C ARG A 472 -5.07 -17.16 24.25
N LYS A 473 -6.20 -17.25 24.99
CA LYS A 473 -7.36 -18.04 24.57
C LYS A 473 -7.98 -17.55 23.25
N THR A 474 -8.11 -16.24 23.07
CA THR A 474 -8.65 -15.65 21.83
C THR A 474 -7.74 -15.95 20.63
N LYS A 475 -6.42 -15.99 20.82
CA LYS A 475 -5.45 -16.36 19.78
C LYS A 475 -5.62 -17.83 19.38
N GLU A 476 -5.87 -18.71 20.34
CA GLU A 476 -6.21 -20.13 20.08
C GLU A 476 -7.55 -20.23 19.33
N GLU A 477 -8.59 -19.55 19.78
CA GLU A 477 -9.92 -19.53 19.13
C GLU A 477 -9.88 -18.96 17.69
N LEU A 478 -9.05 -17.94 17.43
CA LEU A 478 -8.83 -17.39 16.08
C LEU A 478 -8.06 -18.34 15.15
N ARG A 479 -7.31 -19.28 15.73
CA ARG A 479 -6.54 -20.31 15.03
C ARG A 479 -7.27 -21.66 14.98
N ASP A 480 -8.43 -21.77 15.60
CA ASP A 480 -9.27 -22.97 15.55
C ASP A 480 -10.15 -22.96 14.29
N ASP A 481 -9.93 -23.95 13.44
CA ASP A 481 -10.69 -24.14 12.20
C ASP A 481 -12.11 -24.68 12.47
N ASN A 482 -12.34 -25.27 13.65
CA ASN A 482 -13.63 -25.81 14.07
C ASN A 482 -14.50 -24.77 14.80
N ARG A 483 -14.09 -23.50 14.80
CA ARG A 483 -14.84 -22.44 15.44
C ARG A 483 -16.25 -22.32 14.82
N LYS A 484 -17.29 -22.36 15.67
CA LYS A 484 -18.70 -22.28 15.25
C LYS A 484 -18.95 -21.07 14.32
N GLY A 485 -19.54 -21.33 13.15
CA GLY A 485 -19.91 -20.29 12.19
C GLY A 485 -18.75 -19.70 11.39
N MET A 486 -17.61 -20.40 11.33
CA MET A 486 -16.45 -20.09 10.47
C MET A 486 -16.28 -21.07 9.30
N ASP A 487 -17.10 -22.11 9.27
CA ASP A 487 -17.19 -23.08 8.18
C ASP A 487 -17.98 -22.56 6.97
N ALA A 488 -18.75 -21.49 7.13
CA ALA A 488 -19.53 -20.86 6.07
C ALA A 488 -19.00 -19.48 5.68
N CYS A 489 -19.11 -19.16 4.39
CA CYS A 489 -18.77 -17.86 3.84
C CYS A 489 -19.66 -16.77 4.47
N GLY A 490 -19.06 -15.73 5.04
CA GLY A 490 -19.78 -14.62 5.67
C GLY A 490 -20.77 -13.93 4.73
N SER A 491 -20.50 -13.94 3.42
CA SER A 491 -21.35 -13.37 2.37
C SER A 491 -22.37 -14.36 1.80
N CYS A 492 -21.94 -15.44 1.13
CA CYS A 492 -22.86 -16.35 0.42
C CYS A 492 -23.38 -17.50 1.26
N LYS A 493 -22.95 -17.63 2.52
CA LYS A 493 -23.32 -18.71 3.47
C LYS A 493 -22.99 -20.14 3.03
N LYS A 494 -22.43 -20.34 1.83
CA LYS A 494 -21.91 -21.64 1.38
C LYS A 494 -20.77 -22.10 2.29
N LEU A 495 -20.70 -23.41 2.53
CA LEU A 495 -19.57 -24.05 3.19
C LEU A 495 -18.28 -23.70 2.44
N LEU A 496 -17.23 -23.41 3.19
CA LEU A 496 -15.96 -22.98 2.67
C LEU A 496 -15.06 -24.18 2.46
N ASP A 497 -14.71 -24.45 1.21
CA ASP A 497 -13.78 -25.52 0.82
C ASP A 497 -12.39 -25.34 1.46
N PRO A 498 -11.57 -26.41 1.54
CA PRO A 498 -10.15 -26.27 1.89
C PRO A 498 -9.49 -25.28 0.94
N GLY A 499 -8.87 -24.22 1.47
CA GLY A 499 -8.48 -23.10 0.62
C GLY A 499 -8.14 -21.83 1.39
N ALA A 500 -7.67 -20.82 0.65
CA ALA A 500 -7.43 -19.48 1.19
C ALA A 500 -8.67 -18.91 1.89
N ARG A 501 -8.49 -18.40 3.11
CA ARG A 501 -9.53 -17.76 3.92
C ARG A 501 -9.35 -16.25 3.89
N TRP A 502 -10.35 -15.58 3.31
CA TRP A 502 -10.37 -14.13 3.17
C TRP A 502 -11.17 -13.51 4.30
N TRP A 503 -10.49 -12.84 5.24
CA TRP A 503 -11.16 -12.28 6.40
C TRP A 503 -11.65 -10.89 6.09
N VAL A 504 -12.95 -10.65 6.29
CA VAL A 504 -13.60 -9.38 6.01
C VAL A 504 -14.30 -8.90 7.27
N CYS A 505 -14.15 -7.63 7.59
CA CYS A 505 -14.86 -7.04 8.73
C CYS A 505 -16.36 -6.91 8.40
N ASN A 506 -17.22 -7.44 9.27
CA ASN A 506 -18.67 -7.34 9.12
C ASN A 506 -19.19 -5.90 9.17
N ARG A 507 -18.47 -4.98 9.82
CA ARG A 507 -18.88 -3.57 9.95
C ARG A 507 -18.49 -2.76 8.71
N CYS A 508 -17.19 -2.55 8.48
CA CYS A 508 -16.72 -1.71 7.37
C CYS A 508 -16.60 -2.42 6.02
N LYS A 509 -16.83 -3.74 5.97
CA LYS A 509 -16.69 -4.59 4.77
C LYS A 509 -15.30 -4.58 4.12
N ALA A 510 -14.32 -3.97 4.76
CA ALA A 510 -12.93 -4.00 4.33
C ALA A 510 -12.27 -5.34 4.67
N GLU A 511 -11.26 -5.71 3.89
CA GLU A 511 -10.41 -6.85 4.21
C GLU A 511 -9.69 -6.62 5.55
N CYS A 512 -9.67 -7.65 6.39
CA CYS A 512 -8.82 -7.71 7.55
C CYS A 512 -7.46 -8.32 7.17
N THR A 513 -6.41 -7.50 7.20
CA THR A 513 -5.05 -7.91 6.83
C THR A 513 -4.23 -8.50 7.99
N SER A 514 -4.79 -8.52 9.19
CA SER A 514 -4.14 -9.04 10.41
C SER A 514 -3.74 -10.52 10.29
N ARG A 515 -2.53 -10.85 10.78
CA ARG A 515 -1.96 -12.22 10.78
C ARG A 515 -2.56 -13.15 11.83
N VAL A 516 -3.49 -12.65 12.63
CA VAL A 516 -4.10 -13.40 13.76
C VAL A 516 -5.08 -14.47 13.31
N HIS A 517 -5.62 -14.31 12.09
CA HIS A 517 -6.57 -15.25 11.51
C HIS A 517 -5.87 -16.36 10.73
N LEU A 518 -6.52 -17.52 10.63
CA LEU A 518 -6.07 -18.59 9.73
C LEU A 518 -6.01 -18.11 8.27
N ALA A 519 -4.86 -18.28 7.63
CA ALA A 519 -4.70 -17.96 6.22
C ALA A 519 -5.42 -18.97 5.31
N TRP A 520 -5.56 -20.22 5.77
CA TRP A 520 -6.10 -21.35 5.01
C TRP A 520 -7.01 -22.23 5.87
N GLY A 521 -8.08 -22.75 5.29
CA GLY A 521 -8.92 -23.78 5.92
C GLY A 521 -8.29 -25.16 5.78
N LYS A 522 -8.36 -26.00 6.81
CA LYS A 522 -7.81 -27.36 6.75
C LYS A 522 -8.68 -28.23 5.85
N ARG A 523 -8.05 -29.20 5.19
CA ARG A 523 -8.79 -30.26 4.50
C ARG A 523 -9.53 -31.06 5.57
N ARG A 524 -10.87 -31.00 5.59
CA ARG A 524 -11.65 -31.94 6.39
C ARG A 524 -11.22 -33.34 5.95
N ARG A 525 -10.66 -34.12 6.87
CA ARG A 525 -10.55 -35.56 6.64
C ARG A 525 -11.97 -36.01 6.34
N LYS A 526 -12.21 -36.53 5.14
CA LYS A 526 -13.47 -37.23 4.88
C LYS A 526 -13.55 -38.26 6.01
N ALA A 527 -14.54 -38.14 6.88
CA ALA A 527 -14.80 -39.22 7.82
C ALA A 527 -15.01 -40.44 6.93
N ASP A 528 -14.19 -41.47 7.11
CA ASP A 528 -14.22 -42.67 6.28
C ASP A 528 -15.66 -43.21 6.34
N ALA A 529 -16.37 -43.07 5.23
CA ALA A 529 -17.82 -43.26 5.15
C ALA A 529 -18.24 -44.74 5.33
N GLU A 530 -17.27 -45.63 5.60
CA GLU A 530 -17.47 -47.08 5.70
C GLU A 530 -17.63 -47.58 7.14
N THR A 531 -17.55 -46.72 8.16
CA THR A 531 -17.98 -47.11 9.52
C THR A 531 -19.28 -46.39 9.87
N GLY A 532 -20.40 -47.05 9.59
CA GLY A 532 -21.76 -46.67 10.00
C GLY A 532 -22.00 -46.68 11.52
N GLY A 533 -20.99 -46.31 12.31
CA GLY A 533 -21.07 -46.16 13.76
C GLY A 533 -21.24 -44.69 14.13
N VAL A 534 -22.36 -44.39 14.77
CA VAL A 534 -22.70 -43.18 15.53
C VAL A 534 -21.53 -42.19 15.65
N GLY A 535 -21.62 -41.08 14.91
CA GLY A 535 -20.58 -40.07 14.77
C GLY A 535 -19.98 -39.60 16.09
N GLU A 536 -18.83 -40.19 16.44
CA GLU A 536 -18.04 -39.74 17.57
C GLU A 536 -17.30 -38.46 17.17
N TYR A 537 -17.72 -37.37 17.82
CA TYR A 537 -17.15 -36.04 17.67
C TYR A 537 -15.69 -36.04 18.14
N ARG A 538 -14.75 -36.43 17.26
CA ARG A 538 -13.31 -36.25 17.51
C ARG A 538 -12.98 -34.76 17.53
N SER A 539 -13.16 -34.13 18.69
CA SER A 539 -12.50 -32.88 19.01
C SER A 539 -11.00 -33.14 19.03
N SER A 540 -10.29 -32.63 18.03
CA SER A 540 -8.83 -32.55 18.04
C SER A 540 -8.38 -31.76 19.28
N VAL A 541 -7.84 -32.47 20.27
CA VAL A 541 -7.17 -31.93 21.47
C VAL A 541 -5.78 -31.43 21.14
#